data_AF-A0A9N8Z426-F1
#
_entry.id   AF-A0A9N8Z426-F1
#
_cell.length_a   1.000
_cell.length_b   1.000
_cell.length_c   1.000
_cell.angle_alpha   90.00
_cell.angle_beta   90.00
_cell.angle_gamma   90.00
#
_symmetry.space_group_name_H-M   'P 1'
#
loop_
_entity.id
_entity.type
_entity.pdbx_description
1 polymer ?
#
loop_
_entity_poly.entity_id
_entity_poly.type
_entity_poly.pdbx_seq_one_letter_code
_entity_poly.pdbx_strand_id
1 'polypeptide(L)'
;MGRPQDCKLFSIDSPTNSMVTFTPNPPLFGIPISFNYSISNLSTTSRSTALFVGFFGDGDVVPFDSHVIQLQSNVTEYMLTDLYINTPLHSTSYTTMLALADDVNGFIDCVTFEFQF
;
A
#
# COMPACT_ATOMS: atom_id res chain seq x y z
N MET A 1 -5.46 -0.14 -16.62
CA MET A 1 -6.19 0.18 -15.36
C MET A 1 -5.88 -0.94 -14.39
N GLY A 2 -4.99 -0.73 -13.42
CA GLY A 2 -4.83 -1.69 -12.31
C GLY A 2 -6.11 -1.64 -11.48
N ARG A 3 -6.84 -2.75 -11.36
CA ARG A 3 -7.98 -2.84 -10.44
C ARG A 3 -7.41 -3.07 -9.04
N PRO A 4 -7.88 -2.34 -8.00
CA PRO A 4 -7.55 -2.70 -6.63
C PRO A 4 -8.04 -4.14 -6.40
N GLN A 5 -7.12 -5.07 -6.17
CA GLN A 5 -7.49 -6.40 -5.71
C GLN A 5 -7.52 -6.37 -4.19
N ASP A 6 -8.65 -6.85 -3.67
CA ASP A 6 -8.85 -7.19 -2.27
C ASP A 6 -7.68 -8.05 -1.82
N CYS A 7 -7.11 -7.77 -0.64
CA CYS A 7 -5.90 -8.42 -0.13
C CYS A 7 -6.15 -9.86 0.30
N LYS A 8 -6.91 -10.63 -0.49
CA LYS A 8 -7.31 -12.01 -0.26
C LYS A 8 -6.13 -12.97 -0.13
N LEU A 9 -4.98 -12.65 -0.72
CA LEU A 9 -3.73 -13.37 -0.46
C LEU A 9 -3.29 -13.25 1.01
N PHE A 10 -3.72 -12.20 1.71
CA PHE A 10 -3.37 -11.87 3.10
C PHE A 10 -4.58 -11.85 4.05
N SER A 11 -5.77 -12.27 3.59
CA SER A 11 -7.02 -12.32 4.38
C SER A 11 -7.38 -11.01 5.11
N ILE A 12 -7.10 -9.87 4.48
CA ILE A 12 -7.50 -8.55 5.01
C ILE A 12 -8.82 -8.18 4.34
N ASP A 13 -9.90 -8.11 5.11
CA ASP A 13 -11.16 -7.53 4.67
C ASP A 13 -10.92 -6.03 4.42
N SER A 14 -10.69 -5.64 3.16
CA SER A 14 -10.37 -4.26 2.80
C SER A 14 -11.55 -3.35 3.20
N PRO A 15 -11.40 -2.40 4.14
CA PRO A 15 -12.45 -1.44 4.40
C PRO A 15 -12.59 -0.58 3.15
N THR A 16 -13.79 -0.58 2.55
CA THR A 16 -14.17 0.10 1.30
C THR A 16 -13.98 1.63 1.27
N ASN A 17 -13.27 2.21 2.23
CA ASN A 17 -13.12 3.66 2.45
C ASN A 17 -11.70 4.18 2.17
N SER A 18 -10.76 3.33 1.74
CA SER A 18 -9.44 3.77 1.27
C SER A 18 -9.47 4.13 -0.22
N MET A 19 -8.77 5.19 -0.58
CA MET A 19 -8.55 5.62 -1.96
C MET A 19 -7.06 5.77 -2.18
N VAL A 20 -6.56 5.09 -3.21
CA VAL A 20 -5.15 5.13 -3.59
C VAL A 20 -5.03 5.48 -5.06
N THR A 21 -4.21 6.48 -5.35
CA THR A 21 -3.82 6.86 -6.72
C THR A 21 -2.32 6.90 -6.81
N PHE A 22 -1.77 6.72 -8.01
CA PHE A 22 -0.34 6.71 -8.23
C PHE A 22 0.06 7.35 -9.55
N THR A 23 1.29 7.88 -9.61
CA THR A 23 1.88 8.50 -10.80
C THR A 23 3.33 8.02 -10.98
N PRO A 24 3.77 7.67 -12.20
CA PRO A 24 3.02 7.64 -13.45
C PRO A 24 1.98 6.51 -13.51
N ASN A 25 0.91 6.72 -14.30
CA ASN A 25 -0.13 5.72 -14.58
C ASN A 25 -0.42 5.70 -16.10
N PRO A 26 -0.04 4.63 -16.84
CA PRO A 26 0.57 3.40 -16.34
C PRO A 26 1.95 3.62 -15.72
N PRO A 27 2.36 2.77 -14.76
CA PRO A 27 3.67 2.87 -14.14
C PRO A 27 4.77 2.59 -15.18
N LEU A 28 5.96 3.17 -15.00
CA LEU A 28 7.09 3.05 -15.93
C LEU A 28 8.25 2.31 -15.28
N PHE A 29 8.87 1.37 -16.02
CA PHE A 29 9.94 0.54 -15.49
C PHE A 29 11.14 1.38 -15.06
N GLY A 30 11.61 1.18 -13.83
CA GLY A 30 12.76 1.90 -13.29
C GLY A 30 12.52 3.37 -12.93
N ILE A 31 11.29 3.85 -13.05
CA ILE A 31 10.90 5.20 -12.65
C ILE A 31 10.20 5.11 -11.29
N PRO A 32 10.56 5.95 -10.30
CA PRO A 32 9.87 6.02 -9.02
C PRO A 32 8.37 6.28 -9.18
N ILE A 33 7.58 5.69 -8.29
CA ILE A 33 6.13 5.91 -8.22
C ILE A 33 5.83 6.82 -7.05
N SER A 34 5.02 7.86 -7.30
CA SER A 34 4.42 8.69 -6.27
C SER A 34 3.02 8.15 -5.95
N PHE A 35 2.78 7.77 -4.70
CA PHE A 35 1.46 7.32 -4.22
C PHE A 35 0.76 8.43 -3.43
N ASN A 36 -0.53 8.56 -3.67
CA ASN A 36 -1.44 9.30 -2.79
C ASN A 36 -2.39 8.30 -2.15
N TYR A 37 -2.43 8.28 -0.82
CA TYR A 37 -3.24 7.36 -0.02
C TYR A 37 -4.14 8.18 0.91
N SER A 38 -5.44 7.89 0.90
CA SER A 38 -6.36 8.49 1.85
C SER A 38 -7.33 7.44 2.39
N ILE A 39 -7.63 7.51 3.68
CA ILE A 39 -8.60 6.66 4.35
C ILE A 39 -9.32 7.47 5.44
N SER A 40 -10.62 7.24 5.59
CA SER A 40 -11.44 7.91 6.60
C SER A 40 -12.37 6.92 7.30
N ASN A 41 -13.02 7.38 8.37
CA ASN A 41 -13.92 6.58 9.21
C ASN A 41 -13.24 5.37 9.86
N LEU A 42 -11.97 5.50 10.23
CA LEU A 42 -11.28 4.49 11.02
C LEU A 42 -11.72 4.56 12.47
N SER A 43 -11.77 3.41 13.13
CA SER A 43 -11.60 3.37 14.59
C SER A 43 -10.29 4.05 14.95
N THR A 44 -10.28 4.81 16.04
CA THR A 44 -9.07 5.52 16.49
C THR A 44 -7.89 4.56 16.56
N THR A 45 -6.85 4.86 15.79
CA THR A 45 -5.63 4.05 15.76
C THR A 45 -4.95 4.07 17.13
N SER A 46 -4.15 3.03 17.41
CA SER A 46 -3.59 2.77 18.72
C SER A 46 -2.38 3.67 19.05
N ARG A 47 -1.29 3.11 19.58
CA ARG A 47 -0.06 3.82 19.95
C ARG A 47 0.96 3.88 18.83
N SER A 48 0.92 2.92 17.90
CA SER A 48 1.86 2.86 16.79
C SER A 48 1.14 2.42 15.53
N THR A 49 1.22 3.26 14.51
CA THR A 49 0.57 3.06 13.22
C THR A 49 1.58 3.33 12.11
N ALA A 50 1.57 2.50 11.09
CA ALA A 50 2.49 2.61 9.96
C ALA A 50 1.79 2.28 8.65
N LEU A 51 2.26 2.91 7.57
CA LEU A 51 1.96 2.47 6.22
C LEU A 51 3.06 1.52 5.76
N PHE A 52 2.67 0.31 5.39
CA PHE A 52 3.52 -0.68 4.76
C PHE A 52 3.33 -0.61 3.24
N VAL A 53 4.43 -0.51 2.49
CA VAL A 53 4.45 -0.63 1.03
C VAL A 53 5.33 -1.83 0.69
N GLY A 54 4.77 -2.86 0.07
CA GLY A 54 5.51 -4.07 -0.32
C GLY A 54 5.44 -4.36 -1.80
N PHE A 55 6.55 -4.86 -2.35
CA PHE A 55 6.66 -5.30 -3.73
C PHE A 55 6.83 -6.83 -3.78
N PHE A 56 5.94 -7.51 -4.49
CA PHE A 56 5.84 -8.97 -4.54
C PHE A 56 6.02 -9.46 -5.96
N GLY A 57 6.77 -10.55 -6.13
CA GLY A 57 6.82 -11.26 -7.40
C GLY A 57 5.46 -11.87 -7.73
N ASP A 58 5.28 -12.28 -8.99
CA ASP A 58 4.03 -12.88 -9.44
C ASP A 58 3.73 -14.18 -8.66
N GLY A 59 2.72 -14.13 -7.79
CA GLY A 59 2.31 -15.26 -6.94
C GLY A 59 3.08 -15.43 -5.64
N ASP A 60 4.01 -14.53 -5.32
CA ASP A 60 4.78 -14.59 -4.08
C ASP A 60 4.00 -14.01 -2.89
N VAL A 61 4.25 -14.59 -1.70
CA VAL A 61 3.67 -14.14 -0.42
C VAL A 61 4.68 -13.36 0.45
N VAL A 62 5.94 -13.31 0.03
CA VAL A 62 7.01 -12.56 0.70
C VAL A 62 7.44 -11.43 -0.22
N PRO A 63 7.46 -10.17 0.27
CA PRO A 63 7.92 -9.06 -0.55
C PRO A 63 9.42 -9.18 -0.78
N PHE A 64 9.86 -8.94 -2.01
CA PHE A 64 11.29 -8.84 -2.33
C PHE A 64 11.87 -7.45 -2.02
N ASP A 65 11.00 -6.44 -1.89
CA ASP A 65 11.32 -5.11 -1.37
C ASP A 65 10.14 -4.55 -0.57
N SER A 66 10.42 -3.78 0.48
CA SER A 66 9.38 -3.21 1.33
C SER A 66 9.81 -1.93 2.05
N HIS A 67 8.87 -1.02 2.23
CA HIS A 67 9.04 0.26 2.89
C HIS A 67 8.03 0.38 4.02
N VAL A 68 8.47 0.86 5.18
CA VAL A 68 7.61 1.10 6.34
C VAL A 68 7.70 2.57 6.72
N ILE A 69 6.56 3.25 6.68
CA ILE A 69 6.45 4.68 6.97
C ILE A 69 5.66 4.84 8.26
N GLN A 70 6.30 5.31 9.32
CA GLN A 70 5.63 5.58 10.58
C GLN A 70 4.66 6.76 10.41
N LEU A 71 3.42 6.58 10.87
CA LEU A 71 2.38 7.59 10.81
C LEU A 71 2.04 8.12 12.20
N GLN A 72 1.31 9.24 12.24
CA GLN A 72 0.76 9.78 13.47
C GLN A 72 -0.37 8.88 13.97
N SER A 73 -0.20 8.28 15.15
CA SER A 73 -1.23 7.45 15.78
C SER A 73 -2.31 8.26 16.49
N ASN A 74 -3.34 7.57 17.01
CA ASN A 74 -4.50 8.16 17.70
C ASN A 74 -5.32 9.10 16.79
N VAL A 75 -5.43 8.74 15.51
CA VAL A 75 -6.26 9.43 14.51
C VAL A 75 -7.29 8.47 13.90
N THR A 76 -8.33 9.04 13.29
CA THR A 76 -9.44 8.33 12.63
C THR A 76 -9.40 8.45 11.11
N GLU A 77 -8.41 9.15 10.56
CA GLU A 77 -8.23 9.36 9.13
C GLU A 77 -6.76 9.64 8.80
N TYR A 78 -6.38 9.34 7.56
CA TYR A 78 -5.10 9.71 6.99
C TYR A 78 -5.28 10.28 5.58
N MET A 79 -4.48 11.30 5.27
CA MET A 79 -4.31 11.85 3.93
C MET A 79 -2.82 12.02 3.67
N LEU A 80 -2.25 11.11 2.90
CA LEU A 80 -0.85 11.07 2.54
C LEU A 80 -0.72 11.39 1.07
N THR A 81 0.04 12.43 0.76
CA THR A 81 0.28 12.88 -0.61
C THR A 81 1.75 12.80 -0.95
N ASP A 82 2.04 12.53 -2.21
CA ASP A 82 3.39 12.53 -2.76
C ASP A 82 4.35 11.57 -2.03
N LEU A 83 3.85 10.36 -1.70
CA LEU A 83 4.68 9.30 -1.14
C LEU A 83 5.56 8.71 -2.25
N TYR A 84 6.78 9.22 -2.36
CA TYR A 84 7.77 8.74 -3.33
C TYR A 84 8.37 7.42 -2.89
N ILE A 85 8.07 6.37 -3.66
CA ILE A 85 8.66 5.05 -3.48
C ILE A 85 9.46 4.70 -4.72
N ASN A 86 10.74 4.41 -4.53
CA ASN A 86 11.59 3.94 -5.62
C ASN A 86 11.10 2.56 -6.07
N THR A 87 10.84 2.42 -7.37
CA THR A 87 10.45 1.12 -7.92
C THR A 87 11.68 0.23 -8.04
N PRO A 88 11.63 -1.00 -7.52
CA PRO A 88 12.76 -1.90 -7.59
C PRO A 88 12.97 -2.37 -9.04
N LEU A 89 14.22 -2.28 -9.53
CA LEU A 89 14.66 -2.75 -10.85
C LEU A 89 14.87 -4.28 -10.89
N HIS A 90 13.91 -5.04 -10.37
CA HIS A 90 14.03 -6.49 -10.23
C HIS A 90 13.27 -7.27 -11.31
N SER A 91 12.10 -6.77 -11.74
CA SER A 91 11.21 -7.47 -12.66
C SER A 91 10.38 -6.47 -13.49
N THR A 92 9.95 -6.89 -14.68
CA THR A 92 8.99 -6.16 -15.54
C THR A 92 7.53 -6.42 -15.15
N SER A 93 7.27 -7.26 -14.14
CA SER A 93 5.97 -7.42 -13.50
C SER A 93 6.13 -7.61 -12.00
N TYR A 94 5.25 -6.97 -11.22
CA TYR A 94 5.15 -7.19 -9.78
C TYR A 94 3.81 -6.69 -9.24
N THR A 95 3.41 -7.21 -8.08
CA THR A 95 2.29 -6.70 -7.30
C THR A 95 2.80 -5.75 -6.23
N THR A 96 2.21 -4.56 -6.13
CA THR A 96 2.45 -3.64 -5.02
C THR A 96 1.30 -3.73 -4.02
N MET A 97 1.62 -3.82 -2.74
CA MET A 97 0.66 -3.73 -1.65
C MET A 97 0.89 -2.44 -0.87
N LEU A 98 -0.16 -1.67 -0.64
CA LEU A 98 -0.18 -0.59 0.35
C LEU A 98 -1.11 -1.02 1.48
N ALA A 99 -0.58 -1.14 2.69
CA ALA A 99 -1.36 -1.59 3.84
C ALA A 99 -1.15 -0.67 5.04
N LEU A 100 -2.24 -0.26 5.68
CA LEU A 100 -2.20 0.44 6.95
C LEU A 100 -2.12 -0.60 8.07
N ALA A 101 -1.11 -0.50 8.92
CA ALA A 101 -0.89 -1.39 10.04
C ALA A 101 -0.92 -0.62 11.36
N ASP A 102 -1.41 -1.29 12.39
CA ASP A 102 -1.56 -0.80 13.74
C ASP A 102 -1.08 -1.88 14.71
N ASP A 103 -0.33 -1.48 15.75
CA ASP A 103 0.34 -2.43 16.63
C ASP A 103 -0.62 -3.33 17.44
N VAL A 104 -1.87 -2.90 17.64
CA VAL A 104 -2.90 -3.66 18.35
C VAL A 104 -3.77 -4.44 17.38
N ASN A 105 -4.20 -3.81 16.28
CA ASN A 105 -5.18 -4.38 15.38
C ASN A 105 -4.57 -5.14 14.19
N GLY A 106 -3.25 -5.09 14.01
CA GLY A 106 -2.59 -5.64 12.83
C GLY A 106 -2.87 -4.79 11.60
N PHE A 107 -3.07 -5.42 10.44
CA PHE A 107 -3.44 -4.69 9.22
C PHE A 107 -4.90 -4.23 9.29
N ILE A 108 -5.10 -2.91 9.25
CA ILE A 108 -6.42 -2.25 9.30
C ILE A 108 -6.99 -2.06 7.89
N ASP A 109 -6.14 -1.77 6.92
CA ASP A 109 -6.53 -1.54 5.53
C ASP A 109 -5.45 -2.06 4.60
N CYS A 110 -5.85 -2.44 3.40
CA CYS A 110 -4.94 -2.95 2.41
C CYS A 110 -5.50 -2.81 1.00
N VAL A 111 -4.64 -2.36 0.08
CA VAL A 111 -4.92 -2.19 -1.34
C VAL A 111 -3.75 -2.76 -2.14
N THR A 112 -4.03 -3.59 -3.13
CA THR A 112 -3.00 -4.12 -4.05
C THR A 112 -3.18 -3.65 -5.49
N PHE A 113 -2.06 -3.51 -6.19
CA PHE A 113 -1.98 -3.15 -7.60
C PHE A 113 -1.03 -4.10 -8.33
N GLU A 114 -1.49 -4.68 -9.43
CA GLU A 114 -0.62 -5.42 -10.35
C GLU A 114 -0.03 -4.45 -11.37
N PHE A 115 1.29 -4.42 -11.48
CA PHE A 115 2.01 -3.63 -12.48
C PHE A 115 2.66 -4.57 -13.50
N GLN A 116 2.52 -4.18 -14.77
CA GLN A 116 3.20 -4.78 -15.91
C GLN A 116 3.80 -3.63 -16.71
N PHE A 117 5.10 -3.69 -16.96
CA PHE A 117 5.86 -2.67 -17.67
C PHE A 117 6.19 -3.07 -19.11
#